data_AF-A0AAU8YM57-F1
#
_entry.id   AF-A0AAU8YM57-F1
#
_cell.length_a   1.000
_cell.length_b   1.000
_cell.length_c   1.000
_cell.angle_alpha   90.00
_cell.angle_beta   90.00
_cell.angle_gamma   90.00
#
_symmetry.space_group_name_H-M   'P 1'
#
loop_
_entity.id
_entity.type
_entity.pdbx_description
1 polymer ?
#
loop_
_entity_poly.entity_id
_entity_poly.type
_entity_poly.pdbx_seq_one_letter_code
_entity_poly.pdbx_strand_id
1 'polypeptide(L)' 'MTLSDAVLIVLLADRIHGTDAAIRSAAKRCAKKLPRSQRDILFKIGSSGAPREVVAHLCQNLAD' A
#
# COMPACT_ATOMS: atom_id res chain seq x y z
N MET A 1 -1.26 0.41 14.81
CA MET A 1 -0.68 0.50 13.46
C MET A 1 -0.89 1.92 12.99
N THR A 2 0.18 2.58 12.56
CA THR A 2 0.16 3.93 11.99
C THR A 2 -0.04 3.86 10.48
N LEU A 3 -0.32 5.01 9.84
CA LEU A 3 -0.33 5.10 8.38
C LEU A 3 1.04 4.74 7.79
N SER A 4 2.13 5.19 8.41
CA SER A 4 3.50 4.89 7.98
C SER A 4 3.79 3.39 8.03
N ASP A 5 3.40 2.69 9.11
CA ASP A 5 3.53 1.23 9.20
C ASP A 5 2.81 0.55 8.03
N ALA A 6 1.60 1.00 7.72
CA ALA A 6 0.80 0.42 6.65
C ALA A 6 1.42 0.63 5.28
N VAL A 7 1.95 1.83 5.00
CA VAL A 7 2.67 2.14 3.77
C VAL A 7 3.90 1.26 3.67
N LEU A 8 4.74 1.19 4.71
CA LEU A 8 5.92 0.33 4.74
C LEU A 8 5.59 -1.14 4.45
N ILE A 9 4.53 -1.69 5.05
CA ILE A 9 4.08 -3.07 4.79
C ILE A 9 3.72 -3.28 3.31
N VAL A 10 3.08 -2.30 2.67
CA VAL A 10 2.72 -2.39 1.24
C VAL A 10 3.97 -2.31 0.36
N LEU A 11 4.91 -1.42 0.67
CA LEU A 11 6.19 -1.33 -0.04
C LEU A 11 7.00 -2.63 0.10
N LEU A 12 7.02 -3.22 1.30
CA LEU A 12 7.68 -4.50 1.54
C LEU A 12 6.99 -5.66 0.81
N ALA A 13 5.65 -5.65 0.71
CA ALA A 13 4.93 -6.67 -0.05
C ALA A 13 5.32 -6.65 -1.54
N ASP A 14 5.53 -5.46 -2.12
CA ASP A 14 6.09 -5.34 -3.47
C ASP A 14 7.53 -5.87 -3.53
N ARG A 15 8.40 -5.47 -2.60
CA ARG A 15 9.81 -5.92 -2.60
C ARG A 15 10.00 -7.43 -2.40
N ILE A 16 9.18 -8.06 -1.55
CA ILE A 16 9.30 -9.48 -1.21
C ILE A 16 8.64 -10.37 -2.26
N HIS A 17 7.44 -9.99 -2.72
CA HIS A 17 6.64 -10.85 -3.59
C HIS A 17 6.61 -10.40 -5.05
N GLY A 18 6.79 -9.11 -5.33
CA GLY A 18 6.83 -8.55 -6.69
C GLY A 18 5.54 -8.66 -7.48
N THR A 19 4.39 -8.93 -6.84
CA THR A 19 3.11 -9.17 -7.52
C THR A 19 2.00 -8.22 -7.06
N ASP A 20 1.14 -7.85 -8.01
CA ASP A 20 -0.05 -7.05 -7.74
C ASP A 20 -0.99 -7.67 -6.69
N ALA A 21 -1.13 -9.00 -6.72
CA ALA A 21 -1.97 -9.73 -5.78
C ALA A 21 -1.48 -9.57 -4.33
N ALA A 22 -0.16 -9.67 -4.11
CA ALA A 22 0.44 -9.48 -2.79
C ALA A 22 0.23 -8.05 -2.28
N ILE A 23 0.43 -7.06 -3.14
CA ILE A 23 0.25 -5.63 -2.82
C ILE A 23 -1.22 -5.35 -2.47
N ARG A 24 -2.19 -5.80 -3.28
CA ARG A 24 -3.63 -5.63 -2.96
C ARG A 24 -4.01 -6.29 -1.65
N SER A 25 -3.52 -7.51 -1.41
CA SER A 25 -3.79 -8.25 -0.18
C SER A 25 -3.21 -7.53 1.04
N ALA A 26 -1.98 -7.02 0.95
CA ALA A 26 -1.36 -6.21 2.00
C ALA A 26 -2.16 -4.93 2.25
N ALA A 27 -2.47 -4.15 1.20
CA ALA A 27 -3.21 -2.90 1.32
C ALA A 27 -4.58 -3.09 1.97
N LYS A 28 -5.35 -4.10 1.53
CA LYS A 28 -6.68 -4.43 2.11
C LYS A 28 -6.57 -4.85 3.58
N ARG A 29 -5.56 -5.64 3.96
CA ARG A 29 -5.32 -6.05 5.35
C ARG A 29 -4.93 -4.86 6.23
N CYS A 30 -4.05 -3.99 5.74
CA CYS A 30 -3.66 -2.77 6.45
C CYS A 30 -4.84 -1.80 6.61
N ALA A 31 -5.66 -1.61 5.57
CA ALA A 31 -6.81 -0.69 5.65
C ALA A 31 -7.78 -1.08 6.78
N LYS A 32 -8.02 -2.38 7.00
CA LYS A 32 -8.87 -2.88 8.10
C LYS A 32 -8.34 -2.52 9.50
N LYS A 33 -7.02 -2.29 9.63
CA LYS A 33 -6.33 -2.00 10.90
C LYS A 33 -6.17 -0.49 11.17
N LEU A 34 -6.57 0.39 10.27
CA LEU A 34 -6.51 1.85 10.44
C LEU A 34 -7.88 2.46 10.78
N PRO A 35 -7.93 3.64 11.43
CA PRO A 35 -9.13 4.47 11.50
C PRO A 35 -9.64 4.82 10.09
N ARG A 36 -10.96 4.95 9.91
CA ARG A 36 -11.58 5.17 8.59
C ARG A 36 -10.96 6.37 7.84
N SER A 37 -10.65 7.45 8.55
CA SER A 37 -10.05 8.68 8.00
C SER A 37 -8.66 8.47 7.39
N GLN A 38 -7.96 7.39 7.71
CA GLN A 38 -6.59 7.13 7.24
C GLN A 38 -6.51 6.02 6.18
N ARG A 39 -7.65 5.48 5.72
CA ARG A 39 -7.66 4.31 4.81
C ARG A 39 -7.55 4.67 3.33
N ASP A 40 -7.71 5.94 2.96
CA ASP A 40 -7.88 6.37 1.57
C ASP A 40 -6.77 5.86 0.64
N ILE A 41 -5.51 6.08 1.01
CA ILE A 41 -4.36 5.64 0.21
C ILE A 41 -4.31 4.11 0.02
N LEU A 42 -4.65 3.34 1.06
CA LEU A 42 -4.65 1.88 0.99
C LEU A 42 -5.81 1.34 0.16
N PHE A 43 -6.97 2.02 0.18
CA PHE A 43 -8.06 1.68 -0.73
C PHE A 43 -7.67 1.96 -2.18
N LYS A 44 -7.10 3.14 -2.49
CA LYS A 44 -6.62 3.47 -3.82
C LYS A 44 -5.64 2.42 -4.37
N ILE A 45 -4.66 2.00 -3.55
CA ILE A 45 -3.73 0.93 -3.93
C ILE A 45 -4.50 -0.40 -4.12
N GLY A 46 -5.32 -0.80 -3.15
CA GLY A 46 -6.00 -2.10 -3.15
C GLY A 46 -7.07 -2.27 -4.24
N SER A 47 -7.62 -1.18 -4.77
CA SER A 47 -8.59 -1.16 -5.86
C SER A 47 -7.99 -0.84 -7.23
N SER A 48 -6.72 -0.41 -7.30
CA SER A 48 -6.05 -0.09 -8.57
C SER A 48 -5.98 -1.30 -9.49
N GLY A 49 -6.08 -1.07 -10.81
CA GLY A 49 -5.79 -2.07 -11.84
C GLY A 49 -4.31 -2.48 -11.86
N ALA A 50 -3.42 -1.52 -11.59
CA ALA A 50 -1.96 -1.67 -11.55
C ALA A 50 -1.40 -1.18 -10.20
N PRO A 51 -1.64 -1.90 -9.09
CA PRO A 51 -1.23 -1.49 -7.75
C PRO A 51 0.29 -1.34 -7.61
N ARG A 52 1.09 -2.09 -8.37
CA ARG A 52 2.55 -1.97 -8.35
C ARG A 52 3.06 -0.66 -8.93
N GLU A 53 2.40 -0.12 -9.96
CA GLU A 53 2.73 1.21 -10.50
C GLU A 53 2.42 2.31 -9.48
N VAL A 54 1.29 2.20 -8.77
CA VAL A 54 0.94 3.13 -7.69
C VAL A 54 2.00 3.10 -6.58
N VAL A 55 2.44 1.90 -6.18
CA VAL A 55 3.49 1.72 -5.18
C VAL A 55 4.83 2.28 -5.64
N ALA A 56 5.20 2.07 -6.91
CA ALA A 56 6.41 2.63 -7.49
C ALA A 56 6.37 4.17 -7.49
N HIS A 57 5.22 4.75 -7.85
CA HIS A 57 5.03 6.20 -7.79
C HIS A 57 5.13 6.73 -6.35
N LEU A 58 4.55 6.04 -5.37
CA LEU A 58 4.69 6.41 -3.96
C LEU A 58 6.15 6.37 -3.50
N CYS A 59 6.92 5.35 -3.90
CA CYS A 59 8.35 5.26 -3.58
C CYS A 59 9.16 6.43 -4.16
N GLN A 60 8.84 6.83 -5.40
CA GLN A 60 9.52 7.94 -6.07
C GLN A 60 9.28 9.29 -5.38
N ASN A 61 8.17 9.44 -4.66
CA ASN A 61 7.80 10.67 -3.96
C ASN A 61 7.98 10.56 -2.44
N LEU A 62 8.76 9.59 -1.97
CA LEU A 62 9.01 9.35 -0.54
C LEU A 62 10.22 10.15 0.02
N ALA A 63 10.79 11.08 -0.75
CA ALA A 63 11.83 12.03 -0.34
C ALA A 63 11.50 13.42 -0.92
N ASP A 64 11.57 14.54 -0.20
CA ASP A 64 12.12 14.84 1.15
C ASP A 64 11.13 14.76 2.32
#